data_AF-A0A6V7JGQ9-F1
#
_entry.id   AF-A0A6V7JGQ9-F1
#
_cell.length_a   1.000
_cell.length_b   1.000
_cell.length_c   1.000
_cell.angle_alpha   90.00
_cell.angle_beta   90.00
_cell.angle_gamma   90.00
#
_symmetry.space_group_name_H-M   'P 1'
#
loop_
_entity.id
_entity.type
_entity.pdbx_description
1 polymer ?
#
loop_
_entity_poly.entity_id
_entity_poly.type
_entity_poly.pdbx_seq_one_letter_code
_entity_poly.pdbx_strand_id
1 'polypeptide(L)'
;RNDCGVRDVAAMIDYVLSETGKHQLSYVGHSCGCSAGLSLLSEKPEYNEKINIFVNLAPVAYWIPVDSVLWMPGMNIGIEGLQ
;
A
#
# COMPACT_ATOMS: atom_id res chain seq x y z
N ARG A 1 -15.17 -4.53 -7.52
CA ARG A 1 -14.25 -4.89 -6.42
C ARG A 1 -13.07 -5.60 -7.06
N ASN A 2 -12.06 -4.84 -7.49
CA ASN A 2 -10.83 -5.38 -8.06
C ASN A 2 -9.85 -5.54 -6.91
N ASP A 3 -9.75 -6.76 -6.39
CA ASP A 3 -8.96 -7.09 -5.22
C ASP A 3 -7.72 -7.92 -5.60
N CYS A 4 -7.01 -7.51 -6.65
CA CYS A 4 -5.73 -8.14 -7.00
C CYS A 4 -4.70 -7.93 -5.87
N GLY A 5 -4.74 -6.78 -5.18
CA GLY A 5 -3.85 -6.48 -4.06
C GLY A 5 -3.95 -7.48 -2.90
N VAL A 6 -5.14 -7.70 -2.32
CA VAL A 6 -5.26 -8.59 -1.15
C VAL A 6 -5.14 -10.05 -1.55
N ARG A 7 -5.75 -10.46 -2.68
CA ARG A 7 -5.73 -11.87 -3.11
C ARG A 7 -4.35 -12.33 -3.53
N ASP A 8 -3.64 -11.54 -4.35
CA ASP A 8 -2.35 -11.94 -4.87
C ASP A 8 -1.30 -11.88 -3.75
N VAL A 9 -1.32 -10.84 -2.91
CA VAL A 9 -0.38 -10.71 -1.77
C VAL A 9 -0.60 -11.80 -0.73
N ALA A 10 -1.85 -12.15 -0.41
CA ALA A 10 -2.15 -13.27 0.48
C ALA A 10 -1.58 -14.60 -0.06
N ALA A 11 -1.84 -14.91 -1.34
CA ALA A 11 -1.35 -16.14 -1.96
C ALA A 11 0.18 -16.20 -2.01
N MET A 12 0.84 -15.07 -2.31
CA MET A 12 2.30 -14.97 -2.29
C MET A 12 2.87 -15.21 -0.89
N ILE A 13 2.29 -14.61 0.14
CA ILE A 13 2.72 -14.81 1.54
C ILE A 13 2.56 -16.28 1.93
N ASP A 14 1.40 -16.88 1.67
CA ASP A 14 1.15 -18.27 2.05
C ASP A 14 2.08 -19.23 1.31
N TYR A 15 2.32 -18.99 0.02
CA TYR A 15 3.27 -19.76 -0.76
C TYR A 15 4.68 -19.70 -0.15
N VAL A 16 5.20 -18.50 0.12
CA VAL A 16 6.53 -18.33 0.70
C VAL A 16 6.65 -18.99 2.08
N LEU A 17 5.65 -18.86 2.94
CA LEU A 17 5.67 -19.51 4.26
C LEU A 17 5.62 -21.03 4.14
N SER A 18 4.82 -21.57 3.21
CA SER A 18 4.73 -23.00 2.95
C SER A 18 6.04 -23.59 2.40
N GLU A 19 6.68 -22.90 1.46
CA GLU A 19 7.91 -23.34 0.81
C GLU A 19 9.11 -23.25 1.75
N THR A 20 9.18 -22.20 2.57
CA THR A 20 10.30 -21.98 3.50
C THR A 20 10.13 -22.65 4.86
N GLY A 21 8.92 -23.11 5.19
CA GLY A 21 8.55 -23.65 6.51
C GLY A 21 8.61 -22.62 7.65
N LYS A 22 8.64 -21.32 7.33
CA LYS A 22 8.66 -20.24 8.33
C LYS A 22 7.23 -19.89 8.75
N HIS A 23 7.07 -19.46 9.99
CA HIS A 23 5.78 -18.97 10.50
C HIS A 23 5.53 -17.49 10.18
N GLN A 24 6.58 -16.72 9.92
CA GLN A 24 6.52 -15.29 9.64
C GLN A 24 7.52 -14.89 8.55
N LEU A 25 7.21 -13.83 7.82
CA LEU A 25 8.12 -13.17 6.88
C LEU A 25 8.17 -11.66 7.07
N SER A 26 9.15 -11.02 6.46
CA SER A 26 9.28 -9.56 6.40
C SER A 26 8.71 -9.06 5.07
N TYR A 27 7.77 -8.12 5.10
CA TYR A 27 7.17 -7.55 3.90
C TYR A 27 7.77 -6.18 3.60
N VAL A 28 8.25 -5.98 2.37
CA VAL A 28 8.75 -4.68 1.89
C VAL A 28 7.88 -4.24 0.73
N GLY A 29 7.05 -3.23 0.96
CA GLY A 29 6.19 -2.61 -0.05
C GLY A 29 6.85 -1.39 -0.68
N HIS A 30 6.63 -1.19 -1.98
CA HIS A 30 6.99 0.05 -2.67
C HIS A 30 5.78 0.61 -3.43
N SER A 31 5.48 1.90 -3.26
CA SER A 31 4.37 2.59 -3.92
C SER A 31 3.05 1.81 -3.79
N CYS A 32 2.52 1.24 -4.88
CA CYS A 32 1.31 0.41 -4.90
C CYS A 32 1.40 -0.84 -4.00
N GLY A 33 2.59 -1.41 -3.83
CA GLY A 33 2.80 -2.55 -2.92
C GLY A 33 2.56 -2.19 -1.46
N CYS A 34 2.79 -0.92 -1.07
CA CYS A 34 2.44 -0.43 0.26
C CYS A 34 0.92 -0.47 0.47
N SER A 35 0.15 0.02 -0.51
CA SER A 35 -1.32 0.01 -0.46
C SER A 35 -1.87 -1.41 -0.41
N ALA A 36 -1.33 -2.31 -1.23
CA ALA A 36 -1.76 -3.72 -1.26
C ALA A 36 -1.49 -4.43 0.08
N GLY A 37 -0.30 -4.22 0.67
CA GLY A 37 0.02 -4.74 2.00
C GLY A 37 -0.89 -4.17 3.09
N LEU A 38 -1.12 -2.85 3.09
CA LEU A 38 -2.03 -2.19 4.04
C LEU A 38 -3.48 -2.68 3.92
N SER A 39 -3.99 -2.83 2.69
CA SER A 39 -5.32 -3.42 2.44
C SER A 39 -5.40 -4.85 2.98
N LEU A 40 -4.40 -5.69 2.70
CA LEU A 40 -4.40 -7.08 3.19
C LEU A 40 -4.45 -7.14 4.72
N LEU A 41 -3.58 -6.40 5.40
CA LEU A 41 -3.49 -6.41 6.87
C LEU A 41 -4.73 -5.80 7.54
N SER A 42 -5.46 -4.94 6.83
CA SER A 42 -6.71 -4.34 7.32
C SER A 42 -7.92 -5.25 7.06
N GLU A 43 -8.02 -5.87 5.88
CA GLU A 43 -9.14 -6.73 5.49
C GLU A 43 -9.05 -8.15 6.07
N LYS A 44 -7.82 -8.63 6.32
CA LYS A 44 -7.54 -9.97 6.85
C LYS A 44 -6.58 -9.90 8.05
N PRO A 45 -7.08 -9.56 9.24
CA PRO A 45 -6.25 -9.40 10.43
C PRO A 45 -5.40 -10.62 10.79
N GLU A 46 -5.79 -11.82 10.36
CA GLU A 46 -5.03 -13.05 10.54
C GLU A 46 -3.65 -13.05 9.83
N TYR A 47 -3.45 -12.19 8.83
CA TYR A 47 -2.13 -12.02 8.20
C TYR A 47 -1.19 -11.15 9.03
N ASN A 48 -1.67 -10.42 10.04
CA ASN A 48 -0.79 -9.66 10.94
C ASN A 48 0.15 -10.60 11.71
N GLU A 49 -0.31 -11.80 12.08
CA GLU A 49 0.51 -12.81 12.77
C GLU A 49 1.58 -13.44 11.86
N LYS A 50 1.43 -13.28 10.54
CA LYS A 50 2.34 -13.83 9.51
C LYS A 50 3.43 -12.84 9.10
N ILE A 51 3.36 -11.58 9.53
CA ILE A 51 4.31 -10.52 9.16
C ILE A 51 5.06 -10.05 10.39
N ASN A 52 6.39 -10.24 10.42
CA ASN A 52 7.22 -9.79 11.55
C ASN A 52 7.60 -8.30 11.47
N ILE A 53 7.71 -7.76 10.26
CA ILE A 53 8.02 -6.36 9.97
C ILE A 53 7.41 -6.00 8.63
N PHE A 54 6.81 -4.82 8.57
CA PHE A 54 6.29 -4.23 7.34
C PHE A 54 7.02 -2.92 7.06
N VAL A 55 7.87 -2.92 6.03
CA VAL A 55 8.62 -1.74 5.58
C VAL A 55 7.92 -1.15 4.35
N ASN A 56 7.62 0.14 4.41
CA ASN A 56 6.95 0.86 3.33
C ASN A 56 7.89 1.90 2.70
N LEU A 57 8.20 1.74 1.42
CA LEU A 57 9.04 2.64 0.64
C LEU A 57 8.16 3.48 -0.29
N ALA A 58 8.22 4.81 -0.18
CA ALA A 58 7.31 5.74 -0.86
C ALA A 58 5.83 5.33 -0.66
N PRO A 59 5.32 5.33 0.58
CA PRO A 59 3.99 4.81 0.90
C PRO A 59 2.90 5.62 0.21
N VAL A 60 1.94 4.89 -0.37
CA VAL A 60 0.73 5.46 -0.95
C VAL A 60 -0.46 4.93 -0.16
N ALA A 61 -0.76 5.54 0.98
CA ALA A 61 -1.91 5.14 1.81
C ALA A 61 -3.20 5.87 1.41
N TYR A 62 -3.07 7.11 0.92
CA TYR A 62 -4.18 7.96 0.51
C TYR A 62 -3.82 8.66 -0.80
N TRP A 63 -4.75 8.66 -1.74
CA TRP A 63 -4.67 9.50 -2.94
C TRP A 63 -5.62 10.69 -2.74
N ILE A 64 -5.07 11.89 -2.72
CA ILE A 64 -5.86 13.13 -2.73
C ILE A 64 -5.96 13.56 -4.20
N PRO A 65 -7.17 13.66 -4.78
CA PRO A 65 -7.33 14.23 -6.11
C PRO A 65 -6.77 15.65 -6.15
N VAL A 66 -5.95 15.95 -7.15
CA VAL A 66 -5.33 17.29 -7.31
C VAL A 66 -6.38 18.41 -7.44
N ASP A 67 -7.58 18.07 -7.91
CA ASP A 67 -8.74 18.96 -7.98
C ASP A 67 -9.14 19.51 -6.59
N SER A 68 -8.91 18.76 -5.52
CA SER A 68 -9.25 19.16 -4.15
C SER A 68 -8.25 20.15 -3.54
N VAL A 69 -7.00 20.17 -4.03
CA VAL A 69 -5.95 21.10 -3.57
C VAL A 69 -6.03 22.42 -4.34
N LEU A 70 -6.37 22.37 -5.62
CA LEU A 70 -6.46 23.54 -6.50
C LEU A 70 -7.59 24.52 -6.10
N TRP A 71 -8.65 24.02 -5.45
CA TRP A 71 -9.82 24.82 -5.05
C TRP A 71 -9.79 25.32 -3.59
N MET A 72 -8.70 25.11 -2.83
CA MET A 72 -8.55 25.73 -1.52
C MET A 72 -8.32 27.24 -1.69
N PRO A 73 -9.24 28.13 -1.25
CA PRO A 73 -9.06 29.56 -1.40
C PRO A 73 -7.88 30.01 -0.51
N GLY A 74 -6.72 30.26 -1.13
CA GLY A 74 -5.52 30.75 -0.45
C GLY A 74 -4.19 30.06 -0.80
N MET A 75 -4.18 28.99 -1.60
CA MET A 75 -2.94 28.32 -2.05
C MET A 75 -2.77 28.40 -3.57
N ASN A 76 -2.64 29.62 -4.11
CA ASN A 76 -2.15 29.82 -5.48
C ASN A 76 -0.63 29.61 -5.49
N ILE A 77 -0.17 28.38 -5.75
CA ILE A 77 1.20 28.19 -6.25
C ILE A 77 1.19 28.62 -7.71
N GLY A 78 1.82 29.75 -7.99
CA GLY A 78 1.82 30.40 -9.30
C GLY A 78 2.30 29.46 -10.40
N ILE A 79 1.39 29.11 -11.32
CA ILE A 79 1.71 28.54 -12.63
C ILE A 79 1.33 29.57 -13.71
N GLU A 80 1.72 30.83 -13.53
CA GLU A 80 1.56 31.87 -14.57
C GLU A 80 2.82 32.03 -15.43
N GLY A 81 3.60 30.95 -15.61
CA GLY A 81 4.89 30.98 -16.29
C GLY A 81 5.07 30.01 -17.45
N LEU A 82 4.06 29.23 -17.83
CA LEU A 82 4.16 28.27 -18.95
C LEU A 82 2.92 28.34 -19.84
N GLN A 83 3.02 29.24 -20.83
CA GLN A 83 2.28 29.37 -22.09
C GLN A 83 0.75 29.39 -22.06
#